data_AF-A0A536SMN0-F1
#
_entry.id   AF-A0A536SMN0-F1
#
_cell.length_a   1.000
_cell.length_b   1.000
_cell.length_c   1.000
_cell.angle_alpha   90.00
_cell.angle_beta   90.00
_cell.angle_gamma   90.00
#
_symmetry.space_group_name_H-M   'P 1'
#
loop_
_entity.id
_entity.type
_entity.pdbx_description
1 polymer ?
#
loop_
_entity_poly.entity_id
_entity_poly.type
_entity_poly.pdbx_seq_one_letter_code
_entity_poly.pdbx_strand_id
1 'polypeptide(L)'
;TVRGVTNQSSGKMGYAVAQAALEAGAEVTLVSGATALAAPAGVERVDVITARDMHKAVMSRAKQADVFISVAAVADYHPVDPKPHKIKRGNGNLNVELAPNPDILGDVAALPRGPFCVGFAAETEDLKANAQAKRKNKRIPLLAANLAQETFGKDTNALTLFDEDGVHELPLAPKIVRLKTLDVKILDPRLRDALPQYSTAGAAGFDLRACIHSPVTLVPGAAELVPSGIAIHLADPGLAAVVLPRSGLGHKHGIVLGNLVGLIDSDYQGQVMVSVWNRSKEAFTINPMDRIAQLVVVPVVQVKLNVVEEFSVSGRGAGGFGSTGKS
;
A
#
# COMPACT_ATOMS: atom_id res chain seq x y z
N THR A 1 3.49 28.92 -11.18
CA THR A 1 2.51 29.64 -10.33
C THR A 1 3.09 29.79 -8.94
N VAL A 2 2.89 30.92 -8.25
CA VAL A 2 3.48 31.14 -6.90
C VAL A 2 2.49 30.85 -5.76
N ARG A 3 1.17 30.95 -6.02
CA ARG A 3 0.09 30.66 -5.06
C ARG A 3 -1.11 30.06 -5.81
N GLY A 4 -1.90 29.22 -5.17
CA GLY A 4 -3.12 28.64 -5.72
C GLY A 4 -4.10 28.25 -4.62
N VAL A 5 -5.38 28.07 -4.99
CA VAL A 5 -6.42 27.50 -4.12
C VAL A 5 -6.43 26.00 -4.39
N THR A 6 -6.21 25.19 -3.35
CA THR A 6 -6.13 23.73 -3.47
C THR A 6 -6.80 23.07 -2.27
N ASN A 7 -7.39 21.91 -2.51
CA ASN A 7 -7.83 21.04 -1.45
C ASN A 7 -6.63 20.29 -0.87
N GLN A 8 -6.67 19.99 0.42
CA GLN A 8 -5.68 19.15 1.08
C GLN A 8 -6.02 17.68 0.81
N SER A 9 -5.49 17.10 -0.26
CA SER A 9 -5.61 15.67 -0.53
C SER A 9 -4.24 15.07 -0.83
N SER A 10 -3.97 13.89 -0.25
CA SER A 10 -2.73 13.15 -0.51
C SER A 10 -2.74 12.40 -1.85
N GLY A 11 -3.93 12.20 -2.45
CA GLY A 11 -4.10 11.36 -3.64
C GLY A 11 -4.00 9.85 -3.38
N LYS A 12 -3.60 9.40 -2.18
CA LYS A 12 -3.35 7.98 -1.85
C LYS A 12 -4.51 7.06 -2.24
N MET A 13 -5.76 7.48 -2.00
CA MET A 13 -6.94 6.69 -2.35
C MET A 13 -7.16 6.54 -3.87
N GLY A 14 -6.88 7.57 -4.66
CA GLY A 14 -7.02 7.45 -6.12
C GLY A 14 -6.01 6.45 -6.70
N TYR A 15 -4.79 6.47 -6.17
CA TYR A 15 -3.71 5.56 -6.58
C TYR A 15 -3.96 4.12 -6.12
N ALA A 16 -4.52 3.96 -4.92
CA ALA A 16 -4.98 2.68 -4.39
C ALA A 16 -6.00 2.01 -5.30
N VAL A 17 -7.03 2.77 -5.69
CA VAL A 17 -8.10 2.27 -6.55
C VAL A 17 -7.57 1.96 -7.95
N ALA A 18 -6.68 2.79 -8.50
CA ALA A 18 -6.03 2.51 -9.77
C ALA A 18 -5.22 1.19 -9.75
N GLN A 19 -4.47 0.94 -8.67
CA GLN A 19 -3.75 -0.32 -8.47
C GLN A 19 -4.70 -1.51 -8.38
N ALA A 20 -5.77 -1.41 -7.58
CA ALA A 20 -6.74 -2.50 -7.41
C ALA A 20 -7.49 -2.82 -8.72
N ALA A 21 -7.81 -1.80 -9.52
CA ALA A 21 -8.43 -1.99 -10.84
C ALA A 21 -7.49 -2.72 -11.80
N LEU A 22 -6.20 -2.37 -11.80
CA LEU A 22 -5.18 -3.05 -12.60
C LEU A 22 -5.02 -4.52 -12.16
N GLU A 23 -5.00 -4.79 -10.85
CA GLU A 23 -4.93 -6.15 -10.30
C GLU A 23 -6.15 -7.00 -10.64
N ALA A 24 -7.31 -6.36 -10.81
CA ALA A 24 -8.53 -7.00 -11.32
C ALA A 24 -8.50 -7.22 -12.85
N GLY A 25 -7.43 -6.82 -13.54
CA GLY A 25 -7.23 -7.01 -14.98
C GLY A 25 -7.73 -5.88 -15.86
N ALA A 26 -8.06 -4.71 -15.30
CA ALA A 26 -8.51 -3.56 -16.09
C ALA A 26 -7.34 -2.83 -16.79
N GLU A 27 -7.62 -2.24 -17.95
CA GLU A 27 -6.80 -1.16 -18.52
C GLU A 27 -7.14 0.14 -17.79
N VAL A 28 -6.14 0.83 -17.24
CA VAL A 28 -6.36 1.96 -16.33
C VAL A 28 -5.68 3.22 -16.82
N THR A 29 -6.48 4.26 -17.04
CA THR A 29 -6.00 5.65 -17.17
C THR A 29 -6.28 6.43 -15.88
N LEU A 30 -5.22 6.94 -15.25
CA LEU A 30 -5.28 7.76 -14.04
C LEU A 30 -5.09 9.25 -14.37
N VAL A 31 -6.18 10.02 -14.32
CA VAL A 31 -6.12 11.49 -14.38
C VAL A 31 -5.79 12.02 -12.98
N SER A 32 -4.61 12.60 -12.81
CA SER A 32 -4.06 12.95 -11.50
C SER A 32 -3.73 14.44 -11.38
N GLY A 33 -4.14 15.04 -10.26
CA GLY A 33 -3.67 16.36 -9.85
C GLY A 33 -2.21 16.34 -9.34
N ALA A 34 -1.72 17.48 -8.87
CA ALA A 34 -0.36 17.58 -8.31
C ALA A 34 -0.18 16.65 -7.08
N THR A 35 0.69 15.65 -7.20
CA THR A 35 1.08 14.74 -6.11
C THR A 35 2.48 14.18 -6.32
N ALA A 36 3.17 13.84 -5.23
CA ALA A 36 4.47 13.17 -5.24
C ALA A 36 4.37 11.65 -5.44
N LEU A 37 3.15 11.10 -5.55
CA LEU A 37 2.93 9.67 -5.75
C LEU A 37 3.33 9.25 -7.18
N ALA A 38 4.12 8.17 -7.27
CA ALA A 38 4.37 7.46 -8.52
C ALA A 38 3.11 6.67 -8.92
N ALA A 39 2.74 6.72 -10.21
CA ALA A 39 1.65 5.89 -10.71
C ALA A 39 2.04 4.41 -10.65
N PRO A 40 1.08 3.49 -10.42
CA PRO A 40 1.33 2.07 -10.57
C PRO A 40 1.91 1.72 -11.94
N ALA A 41 2.79 0.71 -11.99
CA ALA A 41 3.31 0.21 -13.26
C ALA A 41 2.15 -0.34 -14.10
N GLY A 42 2.07 0.01 -15.39
CA GLY A 42 0.99 -0.39 -16.29
C GLY A 42 -0.23 0.55 -16.31
N VAL A 43 -0.25 1.60 -15.47
CA VAL A 43 -1.29 2.65 -15.51
C VAL A 43 -0.85 3.79 -16.42
N GLU A 44 -1.69 4.18 -17.39
CA GLU A 44 -1.50 5.42 -18.15
C GLU A 44 -1.80 6.61 -17.25
N ARG A 45 -0.82 7.50 -17.02
CA ARG A 45 -1.02 8.69 -16.19
C ARG A 45 -1.24 9.94 -17.06
N VAL A 46 -2.26 10.72 -16.70
CA VAL A 46 -2.53 12.04 -17.28
C VAL A 46 -2.44 13.08 -16.18
N ASP A 47 -1.40 13.91 -16.22
CA ASP A 47 -1.19 14.98 -15.23
C ASP A 47 -2.01 16.23 -15.57
N VAL A 48 -2.69 16.77 -14.55
CA VAL A 48 -3.50 17.98 -14.64
C VAL A 48 -3.20 18.91 -13.46
N ILE A 49 -3.38 20.22 -13.66
CA ILE A 49 -3.08 21.23 -12.64
C ILE A 49 -4.37 21.82 -12.06
N THR A 50 -5.33 22.15 -12.91
CA THR A 50 -6.57 22.79 -12.47
C THR A 50 -7.77 21.86 -12.60
N ALA A 51 -8.86 22.17 -11.87
CA ALA A 51 -10.14 21.47 -12.01
C ALA A 51 -10.66 21.48 -13.46
N ARG A 52 -10.43 22.58 -14.19
CA ARG A 52 -10.81 22.70 -15.61
C ARG A 52 -9.94 21.83 -16.53
N ASP A 53 -8.65 21.71 -16.24
CA ASP A 53 -7.77 20.77 -16.97
C ASP A 53 -8.22 19.32 -16.72
N MET A 54 -8.53 19.00 -15.46
CA MET A 54 -9.05 17.68 -15.08
C MET A 54 -10.37 17.38 -15.78
N HIS A 55 -11.29 18.33 -15.79
CA HIS A 55 -12.57 18.21 -16.51
C HIS A 55 -12.34 17.91 -17.99
N LYS A 56 -11.52 18.72 -18.67
CA LYS A 56 -11.21 18.51 -20.10
C LYS A 56 -10.57 17.13 -20.34
N ALA A 57 -9.61 16.74 -19.51
CA ALA A 57 -8.93 15.45 -19.62
C ALA A 57 -9.90 14.27 -19.45
N VAL A 58 -10.76 14.33 -18.43
CA VAL A 58 -11.79 13.31 -18.17
C VAL A 58 -12.80 13.26 -19.30
N MET A 59 -13.39 14.38 -19.69
CA MET A 59 -14.45 14.42 -20.72
C MET A 59 -13.95 13.94 -22.10
N SER A 60 -12.66 14.14 -22.40
CA SER A 60 -12.06 13.62 -23.64
C SER A 60 -11.95 12.09 -23.70
N ARG A 61 -12.04 11.40 -22.55
CA ARG A 61 -11.82 9.96 -22.41
C ARG A 61 -13.05 9.19 -21.91
N ALA A 62 -13.93 9.84 -21.16
CA ALA A 62 -15.02 9.17 -20.43
C ALA A 62 -15.91 8.27 -21.28
N LYS A 63 -16.17 8.64 -22.55
CA LYS A 63 -16.99 7.83 -23.48
C LYS A 63 -16.35 6.50 -23.91
N GLN A 64 -15.04 6.35 -23.73
CA GLN A 64 -14.29 5.15 -24.10
C GLN A 64 -14.10 4.21 -22.90
N ALA A 65 -14.41 4.67 -21.69
CA ALA A 65 -14.27 3.87 -20.48
C ALA A 65 -15.56 3.09 -20.19
N ASP A 66 -15.40 1.89 -19.62
CA ASP A 66 -16.52 1.13 -19.07
C ASP A 66 -16.89 1.58 -17.65
N VAL A 67 -15.89 2.05 -16.88
CA VAL A 67 -16.03 2.47 -15.48
C VAL A 67 -15.32 3.80 -15.27
N PHE A 68 -15.96 4.73 -14.57
CA PHE A 68 -15.37 6.01 -14.17
C PHE A 68 -15.43 6.16 -12.64
N ILE A 69 -14.27 6.32 -12.01
CA ILE A 69 -14.17 6.43 -10.56
C ILE A 69 -13.65 7.83 -10.16
N SER A 70 -14.53 8.65 -9.62
CA SER A 70 -14.24 10.03 -9.23
C SER A 70 -13.73 10.11 -7.79
N VAL A 71 -12.43 9.87 -7.58
CA VAL A 71 -11.76 9.92 -6.27
C VAL A 71 -11.09 11.28 -5.98
N ALA A 72 -10.80 12.07 -7.01
CA ALA A 72 -10.06 13.31 -6.88
C ALA A 72 -10.81 14.34 -6.02
N ALA A 73 -10.09 14.97 -5.08
CA ALA A 73 -10.61 16.08 -4.28
C ALA A 73 -10.53 17.38 -5.09
N VAL A 74 -11.40 17.51 -6.09
CA VAL A 74 -11.44 18.67 -6.99
C VAL A 74 -11.94 19.91 -6.24
N ALA A 75 -11.30 21.06 -6.45
CA ALA A 75 -11.74 22.31 -5.83
C ALA A 75 -13.09 22.75 -6.41
N ASP A 76 -14.05 23.10 -5.56
CA ASP A 76 -15.39 23.53 -6.01
C ASP A 76 -15.38 24.90 -6.70
N TYR A 77 -14.36 25.73 -6.44
CA TYR A 77 -14.24 27.08 -6.98
C TYR A 77 -12.85 27.35 -7.57
N HIS A 78 -12.77 28.31 -8.49
CA HIS A 78 -11.53 28.81 -9.09
C HIS A 78 -11.47 30.35 -9.08
N PRO A 79 -10.27 30.97 -9.05
CA PRO A 79 -10.13 32.42 -9.17
C PRO A 79 -10.61 32.96 -10.51
N VAL A 80 -11.42 34.03 -10.49
CA VAL A 80 -11.97 34.67 -11.70
C VAL A 80 -10.87 35.37 -12.52
N ASP A 81 -9.93 36.05 -11.84
CA ASP A 81 -8.86 36.84 -12.46
C ASP A 81 -7.46 36.34 -12.01
N PRO A 82 -6.99 35.18 -12.52
CA PRO A 82 -5.68 34.64 -12.17
C PRO A 82 -4.56 35.50 -12.76
N LYS A 83 -3.68 36.02 -11.89
CA LYS A 83 -2.53 36.84 -12.31
C LYS A 83 -1.33 35.99 -12.74
N PRO A 84 -0.68 36.30 -13.89
CA PRO A 84 0.49 35.56 -14.36
C PRO A 84 1.74 35.82 -13.50
N HIS A 85 1.76 36.95 -12.78
CA HIS A 85 2.85 37.36 -11.92
C HIS A 85 2.42 37.39 -10.44
N LYS A 86 3.39 37.17 -9.56
CA LYS A 86 3.18 37.20 -8.10
C LYS A 86 2.58 38.55 -7.69
N ILE A 87 1.40 38.51 -7.08
CA ILE A 87 0.79 39.69 -6.45
C ILE A 87 1.71 40.13 -5.30
N LYS A 88 2.26 41.35 -5.40
CA LYS A 88 3.11 41.93 -4.35
C LYS A 88 2.26 42.33 -3.15
N ARG A 89 2.84 42.28 -1.95
CA ARG A 89 2.18 42.75 -0.73
C ARG A 89 2.00 44.26 -0.81
N GLY A 90 0.74 44.72 -0.79
CA GLY A 90 0.39 46.14 -0.66
C GLY A 90 -0.06 46.49 0.76
N ASN A 91 -0.45 47.74 0.97
CA ASN A 91 -1.13 48.18 2.19
C ASN A 91 -2.63 47.86 2.07
N GLY A 92 -3.13 46.90 2.85
CA GLY A 92 -4.55 46.51 2.89
C GLY A 92 -4.79 45.00 2.70
N ASN A 93 -6.07 44.61 2.75
CA ASN A 93 -6.51 43.23 2.56
C ASN A 93 -6.51 42.84 1.07
N LEU A 94 -6.15 41.59 0.78
CA LEU A 94 -6.27 41.01 -0.56
C LEU A 94 -7.60 40.26 -0.65
N ASN A 95 -8.48 40.72 -1.54
CA ASN A 95 -9.71 40.00 -1.87
C ASN A 95 -9.49 39.18 -3.14
N VAL A 96 -9.94 37.93 -3.14
CA VAL A 96 -9.89 37.03 -4.29
C VAL A 96 -11.31 36.62 -4.64
N GLU A 97 -11.77 37.01 -5.82
CA GLU A 97 -13.07 36.61 -6.34
C GLU A 97 -12.99 35.18 -6.90
N LEU A 98 -13.97 34.35 -6.56
CA LEU A 98 -14.03 32.94 -6.91
C LEU A 98 -15.31 32.63 -7.67
N ALA A 99 -15.21 31.83 -8.72
CA ALA A 99 -16.34 31.29 -9.48
C ALA A 99 -16.38 29.75 -9.39
N PRO A 100 -17.56 29.12 -9.49
CA PRO A 100 -17.68 27.66 -9.44
C PRO A 100 -16.86 26.95 -10.54
N ASN A 101 -16.31 25.78 -10.22
CA ASN A 101 -15.73 24.87 -11.21
C ASN A 101 -16.79 23.94 -11.82
N PRO A 102 -16.50 23.33 -12.99
CA PRO A 102 -17.34 22.30 -13.58
C PRO A 102 -17.53 21.08 -12.67
N ASP A 103 -18.71 20.48 -12.72
CA ASP A 103 -19.04 19.24 -12.00
C ASP A 103 -18.64 18.01 -12.82
N ILE A 104 -17.38 17.58 -12.69
CA ILE A 104 -16.81 16.49 -13.50
C ILE A 104 -17.64 15.20 -13.38
N LEU A 105 -17.99 14.78 -12.17
CA LEU A 105 -18.76 13.54 -11.97
C LEU A 105 -20.18 13.66 -12.51
N GLY A 106 -20.83 14.81 -12.27
CA GLY A 106 -22.17 15.08 -12.81
C GLY A 106 -22.18 15.09 -14.34
N ASP A 107 -21.20 15.72 -14.96
CA ASP A 107 -21.07 15.82 -16.41
C ASP A 107 -20.78 14.46 -17.07
N VAL A 108 -19.95 13.61 -16.44
CA VAL A 108 -19.71 12.24 -16.92
C VAL A 108 -20.96 11.37 -16.75
N ALA A 109 -21.65 11.47 -15.61
CA ALA A 109 -22.88 10.71 -15.35
C ALA A 109 -24.03 11.10 -16.29
N ALA A 110 -24.01 12.33 -16.82
CA ALA A 110 -24.98 12.81 -17.80
C ALA A 110 -24.69 12.35 -19.25
N LEU A 111 -23.56 11.69 -19.51
CA LEU A 111 -23.23 11.23 -20.86
C LEU A 111 -24.20 10.14 -21.34
N PRO A 112 -24.73 10.24 -22.58
CA PRO A 112 -25.52 9.16 -23.16
C PRO A 112 -24.63 7.94 -23.41
N ARG A 113 -25.01 6.79 -22.85
CA ARG A 113 -24.19 5.55 -22.81
C ARG A 113 -22.82 5.81 -22.15
N GLY A 114 -22.81 6.58 -21.07
CA GLY A 114 -21.61 6.83 -20.27
C GLY A 114 -21.16 5.61 -19.46
N PRO A 115 -19.96 5.69 -18.84
CA PRO A 115 -19.40 4.64 -18.02
C PRO A 115 -20.22 4.41 -16.74
N PHE A 116 -20.02 3.25 -16.11
CA PHE A 116 -20.48 3.02 -14.74
C PHE A 116 -19.75 3.98 -13.78
N CYS A 117 -20.50 4.95 -13.25
CA CYS A 117 -19.92 6.03 -12.44
C CYS A 117 -19.88 5.67 -10.95
N VAL A 118 -18.69 5.78 -10.37
CA VAL A 118 -18.45 5.63 -8.93
C VAL A 118 -17.99 6.96 -8.37
N GLY A 119 -18.77 7.54 -7.47
CA GLY A 119 -18.37 8.76 -6.75
C GLY A 119 -17.67 8.43 -5.43
N PHE A 120 -16.82 9.34 -4.97
CA PHE A 120 -16.25 9.29 -3.63
C PHE A 120 -16.67 10.50 -2.81
N ALA A 121 -16.95 10.28 -1.53
CA ALA A 121 -17.26 11.34 -0.58
C ALA A 121 -16.56 11.14 0.76
N ALA A 122 -15.95 12.19 1.28
CA ALA A 122 -15.51 12.22 2.66
C ALA A 122 -16.49 13.11 3.43
N GLU A 123 -17.31 12.52 4.30
CA GLU A 123 -18.29 13.25 5.11
C GLU A 123 -17.71 13.62 6.47
N THR A 124 -18.13 14.76 7.01
CA THR A 124 -17.74 15.21 8.36
C THR A 124 -18.72 14.74 9.43
N GLU A 125 -19.97 14.53 9.05
CA GLU A 125 -21.08 14.11 9.91
C GLU A 125 -22.12 13.34 9.09
N ASP A 126 -23.03 12.63 9.77
CA ASP A 126 -24.19 11.94 9.19
C ASP A 126 -23.90 11.20 7.87
N LEU A 127 -22.84 10.38 7.89
CA LEU A 127 -22.27 9.69 6.72
C LEU A 127 -23.34 9.08 5.82
N LYS A 128 -24.27 8.30 6.39
CA LYS A 128 -25.28 7.56 5.62
C LYS A 128 -26.25 8.48 4.88
N ALA A 129 -26.80 9.49 5.56
CA ALA A 129 -27.77 10.40 4.97
C ALA A 129 -27.12 11.28 3.88
N ASN A 130 -25.94 11.84 4.18
CA ASN A 130 -25.21 12.70 3.25
C ASN A 130 -24.73 11.95 2.01
N ALA A 131 -24.20 10.74 2.19
CA ALA A 131 -23.77 9.88 1.10
C ALA A 131 -24.95 9.50 0.18
N GLN A 132 -26.08 9.06 0.73
CA GLN A 132 -27.27 8.72 -0.07
C GLN A 132 -27.82 9.93 -0.84
N ALA A 133 -27.86 11.10 -0.20
CA ALA A 133 -28.29 12.33 -0.85
C ALA A 133 -27.35 12.71 -2.02
N LYS A 134 -26.03 12.65 -1.81
CA LYS A 134 -25.04 12.94 -2.86
C LYS A 134 -25.14 11.96 -4.02
N ARG A 135 -25.29 10.66 -3.76
CA ARG A 135 -25.49 9.63 -4.79
C ARG A 135 -26.70 9.95 -5.68
N LYS A 136 -27.85 10.23 -5.06
CA LYS A 136 -29.10 10.56 -5.76
C LYS A 136 -29.00 11.87 -6.55
N ASN A 137 -28.42 12.91 -5.94
CA ASN A 137 -28.25 14.22 -6.58
C ASN A 137 -27.34 14.15 -7.81
N LYS A 138 -26.27 13.34 -7.75
CA LYS A 138 -25.34 13.10 -8.87
C LYS A 138 -25.86 12.06 -9.87
N ARG A 139 -26.93 11.34 -9.54
CA ARG A 139 -27.53 10.28 -10.36
C ARG A 139 -26.52 9.19 -10.75
N ILE A 140 -25.70 8.77 -9.79
CA ILE A 140 -24.66 7.75 -9.99
C ILE A 140 -25.07 6.41 -9.39
N PRO A 141 -24.67 5.28 -9.99
CA PRO A 141 -25.04 3.96 -9.49
C PRO A 141 -24.38 3.62 -8.15
N LEU A 142 -23.15 4.10 -7.90
CA LEU A 142 -22.38 3.76 -6.70
C LEU A 142 -21.71 5.00 -6.10
N LEU A 143 -21.78 5.13 -4.78
CA LEU A 143 -20.99 6.09 -4.02
C LEU A 143 -20.21 5.35 -2.92
N ALA A 144 -18.89 5.55 -2.88
CA ALA A 144 -18.05 5.12 -1.77
C ALA A 144 -17.82 6.31 -0.83
N ALA A 145 -18.14 6.16 0.45
CA ALA A 145 -17.96 7.23 1.42
C ALA A 145 -17.28 6.78 2.70
N ASN A 146 -16.63 7.72 3.36
CA ASN A 146 -16.01 7.53 4.67
C ASN A 146 -16.10 8.80 5.51
N LEU A 147 -15.91 8.67 6.82
CA LEU A 147 -15.77 9.83 7.70
C LEU A 147 -14.39 10.47 7.51
N ALA A 148 -14.35 11.78 7.25
CA ALA A 148 -13.13 12.51 6.96
C ALA A 148 -12.10 12.40 8.12
N GLN A 149 -12.58 12.49 9.36
CA GLN A 149 -11.77 12.39 10.58
C GLN A 149 -11.08 11.03 10.73
N GLU A 150 -11.68 9.99 10.16
CA GLU A 150 -11.18 8.63 10.28
C GLU A 150 -10.09 8.33 9.25
N THR A 151 -9.94 9.16 8.22
CA THR A 151 -9.33 8.71 6.96
C THR A 151 -8.36 9.71 6.33
N PHE A 152 -8.49 11.02 6.56
CA PHE A 152 -7.51 11.99 6.05
C PHE A 152 -6.13 11.77 6.70
N GLY A 153 -5.09 11.71 5.87
CA GLY A 153 -3.70 11.53 6.31
C GLY A 153 -3.31 10.12 6.78
N LYS A 154 -4.26 9.19 6.99
CA LYS A 154 -3.97 7.82 7.45
C LYS A 154 -3.63 6.86 6.30
N ASP A 155 -2.94 5.76 6.63
CA ASP A 155 -2.57 4.69 5.68
C ASP A 155 -3.59 3.56 5.61
N THR A 156 -4.62 3.58 6.46
CA THR A 156 -5.76 2.65 6.44
C THR A 156 -7.06 3.40 6.14
N ASN A 157 -8.05 2.69 5.58
CA ASN A 157 -9.36 3.23 5.27
C ASN A 157 -10.44 2.17 5.50
N ALA A 158 -11.54 2.55 6.15
CA ALA A 158 -12.81 1.83 6.08
C ALA A 158 -13.70 2.61 5.12
N LEU A 159 -14.48 1.90 4.29
CA LEU A 159 -15.36 2.52 3.31
C LEU A 159 -16.76 1.97 3.48
N THR A 160 -17.75 2.82 3.28
CA THR A 160 -19.14 2.42 3.18
C THR A 160 -19.60 2.68 1.75
N LEU A 161 -20.08 1.64 1.08
CA LEU A 161 -20.62 1.73 -0.27
C LEU A 161 -22.13 1.94 -0.21
N PHE A 162 -22.63 2.76 -1.12
CA PHE A 162 -24.05 3.09 -1.27
C PHE A 162 -24.47 2.86 -2.71
N ASP A 163 -25.44 1.98 -2.92
CA ASP A 163 -26.03 1.66 -4.22
C ASP A 163 -27.58 1.65 -4.17
N GLU A 164 -28.25 1.03 -5.15
CA GLU A 164 -29.72 0.87 -5.12
C GLU A 164 -30.16 -0.21 -4.11
N ASP A 165 -29.31 -1.20 -3.85
CA ASP A 165 -29.61 -2.35 -2.99
C ASP A 165 -29.38 -2.04 -1.50
N GLY A 166 -28.61 -0.99 -1.20
CA GLY A 166 -28.54 -0.41 0.13
C GLY A 166 -27.15 0.10 0.49
N VAL A 167 -26.70 -0.32 1.68
CA VAL A 167 -25.47 0.15 2.32
C VAL A 167 -24.59 -1.05 2.64
N HIS A 168 -23.35 -1.04 2.15
CA HIS A 168 -22.39 -2.13 2.31
C HIS A 168 -21.13 -1.64 3.01
N GLU A 169 -20.77 -2.26 4.13
CA GLU A 169 -19.59 -1.86 4.91
C GLU A 169 -18.36 -2.66 4.47
N LEU A 170 -17.32 -1.95 4.03
CA LEU A 170 -15.99 -2.51 3.78
C LEU A 170 -15.12 -2.28 5.02
N PRO A 171 -14.56 -3.34 5.62
CA PRO A 171 -13.77 -3.23 6.84
C PRO A 171 -12.48 -2.43 6.61
N LEU A 172 -11.87 -2.00 7.71
CA LEU A 172 -10.60 -1.28 7.71
C LEU A 172 -9.52 -2.08 6.96
N ALA A 173 -8.99 -1.50 5.88
CA ALA A 173 -7.93 -2.10 5.08
C ALA A 173 -6.79 -1.09 4.82
N PRO A 174 -5.56 -1.55 4.56
CA PRO A 174 -4.50 -0.68 4.06
C PRO A 174 -4.90 -0.02 2.75
N LYS A 175 -4.60 1.28 2.60
CA LYS A 175 -4.89 2.02 1.36
C LYS A 175 -4.02 1.54 0.20
N ILE A 176 -2.84 1.01 0.43
CA ILE A 176 -1.95 0.58 -0.64
C ILE A 176 -1.45 -0.82 -0.29
N VAL A 177 -1.92 -1.83 -1.03
CA VAL A 177 -1.20 -3.09 -1.17
C VAL A 177 -0.31 -2.92 -2.39
N ARG A 178 0.96 -2.56 -2.17
CA ARG A 178 1.94 -2.52 -3.26
C ARG A 178 2.34 -3.97 -3.52
N LEU A 179 1.74 -4.61 -4.52
CA LEU A 179 2.37 -5.78 -5.14
C LEU A 179 3.63 -5.29 -5.84
N LYS A 180 4.75 -5.31 -5.13
CA LYS A 180 6.07 -5.13 -5.74
C LYS A 180 6.48 -6.45 -6.37
N THR A 181 6.95 -6.38 -7.61
CA THR A 181 7.61 -7.53 -8.24
C THR A 181 8.94 -7.73 -7.53
N LEU A 182 9.20 -8.95 -7.08
CA LEU A 182 10.49 -9.37 -6.53
C LEU A 182 11.23 -10.13 -7.62
N ASP A 183 12.44 -9.71 -7.95
CA ASP A 183 13.30 -10.48 -8.86
C ASP A 183 13.75 -11.76 -8.15
N VAL A 184 13.46 -12.90 -8.76
CA VAL A 184 13.82 -14.22 -8.23
C VAL A 184 14.60 -15.00 -9.29
N LYS A 185 15.81 -15.45 -8.93
CA LYS A 185 16.60 -16.38 -9.72
C LYS A 185 16.45 -17.79 -9.16
N ILE A 186 15.86 -18.67 -9.96
CA ILE A 186 15.71 -20.10 -9.62
C ILE A 186 17.06 -20.80 -9.79
N LEU A 187 17.58 -21.35 -8.70
CA LEU A 187 18.84 -22.10 -8.65
C LEU A 187 18.59 -23.61 -8.64
N ASP A 188 17.52 -24.06 -7.97
CA ASP A 188 17.09 -25.45 -8.01
C ASP A 188 15.97 -25.63 -9.05
N PRO A 189 16.16 -26.43 -10.11
CA PRO A 189 15.18 -26.58 -11.19
C PRO A 189 13.84 -27.15 -10.71
N ARG A 190 13.80 -27.88 -9.59
CA ARG A 190 12.57 -28.44 -9.02
C ARG A 190 11.56 -27.36 -8.61
N LEU A 191 12.00 -26.11 -8.46
CA LEU A 191 11.13 -24.98 -8.10
C LEU A 191 10.45 -24.33 -9.32
N ARG A 192 10.85 -24.64 -10.56
CA ARG A 192 10.23 -24.05 -11.76
C ARG A 192 8.74 -24.39 -11.86
N ASP A 193 8.39 -25.61 -11.50
CA ASP A 193 7.01 -26.10 -11.52
C ASP A 193 6.27 -25.82 -10.20
N ALA A 194 6.96 -25.27 -9.19
CA ALA A 194 6.43 -25.08 -7.84
C ALA A 194 7.05 -23.85 -7.17
N LEU A 195 6.93 -22.69 -7.82
CA LEU A 195 7.42 -21.43 -7.29
C LEU A 195 6.82 -21.14 -5.90
N PRO A 196 7.61 -20.57 -4.97
CA PRO A 196 7.08 -20.09 -3.71
C PRO A 196 5.96 -19.07 -3.96
N GLN A 197 4.83 -19.26 -3.29
CA GLN A 197 3.64 -18.43 -3.44
C GLN A 197 3.02 -18.13 -2.09
N TYR A 198 2.33 -17.00 -2.00
CA TYR A 198 1.48 -16.68 -0.86
C TYR A 198 0.32 -17.68 -0.81
N SER A 199 0.14 -18.33 0.34
CA SER A 199 -0.82 -19.43 0.49
C SER A 199 -2.28 -18.96 0.54
N THR A 200 -2.51 -17.72 0.94
CA THR A 200 -3.82 -17.06 0.98
C THR A 200 -3.65 -15.58 0.64
N ALA A 201 -4.75 -14.90 0.29
CA ALA A 201 -4.73 -13.45 0.02
C ALA A 201 -4.28 -12.59 1.23
N GLY A 202 -4.36 -13.13 2.46
CA GLY A 202 -3.92 -12.46 3.68
C GLY A 202 -2.53 -12.88 4.18
N ALA A 203 -1.82 -13.73 3.45
CA ALA A 203 -0.50 -14.21 3.88
C ALA A 203 0.54 -13.09 3.75
N ALA A 204 1.24 -12.79 4.85
CA ALA A 204 2.32 -11.80 4.86
C ALA A 204 3.62 -12.30 4.19
N GLY A 205 3.78 -13.62 4.07
CA GLY A 205 4.96 -14.26 3.52
C GLY A 205 4.67 -15.55 2.77
N PHE A 206 5.68 -16.09 2.13
CA PHE A 206 5.63 -17.38 1.43
C PHE A 206 6.68 -18.36 1.98
N ASP A 207 6.39 -19.66 1.87
CA ASP A 207 7.24 -20.72 2.41
C ASP A 207 8.52 -20.91 1.57
N LEU A 208 9.67 -21.04 2.24
CA LEU A 208 10.94 -21.49 1.65
C LEU A 208 11.10 -23.00 1.83
N ARG A 209 11.63 -23.67 0.81
CA ARG A 209 11.76 -25.13 0.75
C ARG A 209 13.18 -25.60 0.98
N ALA A 210 13.36 -26.80 1.52
CA ALA A 210 14.64 -27.48 1.67
C ALA A 210 15.10 -28.04 0.32
N CYS A 211 15.91 -27.31 -0.43
CA CYS A 211 16.46 -27.76 -1.72
C CYS A 211 17.68 -28.67 -1.53
N ILE A 212 17.48 -29.76 -0.78
CA ILE A 212 18.47 -30.82 -0.53
C ILE A 212 18.23 -32.02 -1.44
N HIS A 213 19.24 -32.87 -1.62
CA HIS A 213 19.17 -34.05 -2.48
C HIS A 213 18.66 -35.31 -1.77
N SER A 214 18.96 -35.44 -0.48
CA SER A 214 18.56 -36.56 0.38
C SER A 214 18.06 -36.04 1.73
N PRO A 215 17.26 -36.82 2.48
CA PRO A 215 16.85 -36.44 3.83
C PRO A 215 18.05 -36.16 4.74
N VAL A 216 17.91 -35.14 5.59
CA VAL A 216 18.92 -34.75 6.60
C VAL A 216 18.29 -34.84 7.98
N THR A 217 18.90 -35.63 8.88
CA THR A 217 18.45 -35.78 10.25
C THR A 217 19.19 -34.80 11.17
N LEU A 218 18.44 -33.87 11.76
CA LEU A 218 18.92 -32.98 12.82
C LEU A 218 18.73 -33.63 14.18
N VAL A 219 19.83 -34.04 14.80
CA VAL A 219 19.82 -34.46 16.22
C VAL A 219 19.56 -33.24 17.14
N PRO A 220 19.10 -33.45 18.38
CA PRO A 220 18.94 -32.37 19.35
C PRO A 220 20.18 -31.48 19.47
N GLY A 221 19.98 -30.16 19.38
CA GLY A 221 21.04 -29.16 19.43
C GLY A 221 21.76 -28.90 18.11
N ALA A 222 21.61 -29.76 17.09
CA ALA A 222 22.27 -29.59 15.81
C ALA A 222 21.65 -28.48 14.96
N ALA A 223 22.49 -27.79 14.19
CA ALA A 223 22.09 -26.81 13.20
C ALA A 223 22.69 -27.16 11.84
N GLU A 224 21.92 -26.96 10.78
CA GLU A 224 22.32 -27.21 9.40
C GLU A 224 21.95 -26.01 8.52
N LEU A 225 22.84 -25.65 7.59
CA LEU A 225 22.58 -24.57 6.63
C LEU A 225 21.96 -25.15 5.35
N VAL A 226 20.65 -25.00 5.22
CA VAL A 226 19.86 -25.60 4.14
C VAL A 226 19.63 -24.60 3.00
N PRO A 227 19.95 -24.94 1.73
CA PRO A 227 19.68 -24.07 0.60
C PRO A 227 18.18 -23.99 0.29
N SER A 228 17.68 -22.79 -0.02
CA SER A 228 16.30 -22.59 -0.43
C SER A 228 16.03 -22.88 -1.92
N GLY A 229 17.08 -22.95 -2.74
CA GLY A 229 16.98 -23.11 -4.19
C GLY A 229 16.64 -21.82 -4.94
N ILE A 230 16.56 -20.67 -4.28
CA ILE A 230 16.34 -19.36 -4.90
C ILE A 230 17.38 -18.33 -4.44
N ALA A 231 17.72 -17.42 -5.34
CA ALA A 231 18.28 -16.13 -5.00
C ALA A 231 17.21 -15.06 -5.27
N ILE A 232 17.19 -14.00 -4.46
CA ILE A 232 16.26 -12.88 -4.60
C ILE A 232 17.06 -11.59 -4.73
N HIS A 233 16.46 -10.58 -5.36
CA HIS A 233 17.02 -9.23 -5.42
C HIS A 233 15.90 -8.22 -5.23
N LEU A 234 15.92 -7.47 -4.12
CA LEU A 234 14.85 -6.51 -3.83
C LEU A 234 15.08 -5.18 -4.56
N ALA A 235 16.34 -4.81 -4.83
CA ALA A 235 16.80 -3.60 -5.52
C ALA A 235 16.44 -2.26 -4.84
N ASP A 236 15.37 -2.20 -4.04
CA ASP A 236 14.89 -1.02 -3.35
C ASP A 236 15.50 -0.91 -1.93
N PRO A 237 16.36 0.09 -1.65
CA PRO A 237 16.98 0.29 -0.34
C PRO A 237 15.98 0.60 0.79
N GLY A 238 14.72 0.91 0.46
CA GLY A 238 13.63 1.06 1.43
C GLY A 238 12.99 -0.27 1.85
N LEU A 239 13.48 -1.42 1.36
CA LEU A 239 12.99 -2.74 1.70
C LEU A 239 14.11 -3.64 2.24
N ALA A 240 13.70 -4.62 3.04
CA ALA A 240 14.50 -5.81 3.33
C ALA A 240 13.58 -7.05 3.29
N ALA A 241 14.17 -8.23 3.14
CA ALA A 241 13.45 -9.48 3.38
C ALA A 241 13.88 -10.07 4.72
N VAL A 242 12.93 -10.66 5.44
CA VAL A 242 13.18 -11.42 6.67
C VAL A 242 12.78 -12.87 6.49
N VAL A 243 13.71 -13.76 6.81
CA VAL A 243 13.50 -15.21 6.88
C VAL A 243 13.11 -15.54 8.32
N LEU A 244 11.91 -16.08 8.48
CA LEU A 244 11.30 -16.37 9.76
C LEU A 244 11.09 -17.89 9.95
N PRO A 245 11.15 -18.39 11.20
CA PRO A 245 10.74 -19.74 11.50
C PRO A 245 9.26 -19.94 11.16
N ARG A 246 8.90 -21.17 10.76
CA ARG A 246 7.49 -21.55 10.64
C ARG A 246 6.96 -21.89 12.03
N SER A 247 5.92 -21.20 12.48
CA SER A 247 5.37 -21.36 13.84
C SER A 247 5.04 -22.82 14.18
N GLY A 248 4.47 -23.56 13.22
CA GLY A 248 4.16 -24.98 13.39
C GLY A 248 5.40 -25.86 13.63
N LEU A 249 6.48 -25.65 12.85
CA LEU A 249 7.75 -26.36 13.05
C LEU A 249 8.41 -25.98 14.39
N GLY A 250 8.42 -24.68 14.69
CA GLY A 250 9.01 -24.15 15.92
C GLY A 250 8.29 -24.62 17.17
N HIS A 251 6.95 -24.69 17.16
CA HIS A 251 6.17 -25.09 18.32
C HIS A 251 6.07 -26.61 18.47
N LYS A 252 5.77 -27.35 17.40
CA LYS A 252 5.51 -28.80 17.47
C LYS A 252 6.76 -29.66 17.49
N HIS A 253 7.83 -29.22 16.81
CA HIS A 253 9.04 -30.01 16.61
C HIS A 253 10.30 -29.33 17.15
N GLY A 254 10.18 -28.10 17.70
CA GLY A 254 11.32 -27.32 18.15
C GLY A 254 12.30 -26.99 17.02
N ILE A 255 11.84 -26.89 15.79
CA ILE A 255 12.68 -26.53 14.64
C ILE A 255 12.56 -25.03 14.37
N VAL A 256 13.66 -24.32 14.58
CA VAL A 256 13.76 -22.85 14.45
C VAL A 256 14.92 -22.48 13.55
N LEU A 257 15.19 -21.18 13.41
CA LEU A 257 16.38 -20.70 12.73
C LEU A 257 17.50 -20.44 13.73
N GLY A 258 18.75 -20.80 13.40
CA GLY A 258 19.91 -20.63 14.28
C GLY A 258 20.18 -19.16 14.63
N ASN A 259 19.90 -18.25 13.70
CA ASN A 259 19.94 -16.80 13.90
C ASN A 259 18.60 -16.20 14.34
N LEU A 260 17.58 -17.03 14.57
CA LEU A 260 16.18 -16.69 14.88
C LEU A 260 15.45 -15.94 13.76
N VAL A 261 16.03 -14.87 13.22
CA VAL A 261 15.53 -14.08 12.09
C VAL A 261 16.69 -13.83 11.13
N GLY A 262 16.53 -14.22 9.86
CA GLY A 262 17.49 -13.90 8.80
C GLY A 262 17.13 -12.60 8.10
N LEU A 263 17.95 -11.56 8.23
CA LEU A 263 17.81 -10.35 7.44
C LEU A 263 18.51 -10.51 6.09
N ILE A 264 17.81 -10.16 5.01
CA ILE A 264 18.34 -10.08 3.66
C ILE A 264 18.23 -8.63 3.19
N ASP A 265 19.39 -8.02 2.96
CA ASP A 265 19.51 -6.65 2.49
C ASP A 265 19.08 -6.51 1.03
N SER A 266 18.69 -5.29 0.65
CA SER A 266 18.12 -5.02 -0.69
C SER A 266 19.06 -5.30 -1.86
N ASP A 267 20.37 -5.20 -1.62
CA ASP A 267 21.46 -5.38 -2.57
C ASP A 267 22.07 -6.79 -2.53
N TYR A 268 21.58 -7.66 -1.66
CA TYR A 268 21.98 -9.07 -1.64
C TYR A 268 21.39 -9.81 -2.85
N GLN A 269 22.23 -10.60 -3.53
CA GLN A 269 21.86 -11.39 -4.73
C GLN A 269 22.27 -12.86 -4.63
N GLY A 270 22.73 -13.29 -3.46
CA GLY A 270 23.10 -14.68 -3.22
C GLY A 270 21.88 -15.58 -3.02
N GLN A 271 22.13 -16.88 -2.97
CA GLN A 271 21.10 -17.84 -2.60
C GLN A 271 20.62 -17.58 -1.17
N VAL A 272 19.30 -17.58 -0.95
CA VAL A 272 18.76 -17.53 0.40
C VAL A 272 19.06 -18.87 1.09
N MET A 273 19.89 -18.82 2.13
CA MET A 273 20.21 -19.98 2.96
C MET A 273 19.40 -19.95 4.26
N VAL A 274 18.99 -21.13 4.73
CA VAL A 274 18.16 -21.29 5.93
C VAL A 274 18.95 -22.08 6.97
N SER A 275 19.41 -21.41 8.02
CA SER A 275 20.11 -22.08 9.14
C SER A 275 19.10 -22.76 10.04
N VAL A 276 18.73 -24.01 9.75
CA VAL A 276 17.74 -24.76 10.52
C VAL A 276 18.37 -25.32 11.79
N TRP A 277 17.81 -25.03 12.96
CA TRP A 277 18.29 -25.48 14.26
C TRP A 277 17.23 -26.31 14.98
N ASN A 278 17.63 -27.48 15.47
CA ASN A 278 16.80 -28.31 16.33
C ASN A 278 17.04 -27.95 17.81
N ARG A 279 16.15 -27.14 18.39
CA ARG A 279 16.17 -26.79 19.82
C ARG A 279 15.35 -27.76 20.69
N SER A 280 14.84 -28.85 20.11
CA SER A 280 14.05 -29.86 20.83
C SER A 280 14.94 -30.93 21.49
N LYS A 281 14.31 -31.93 22.10
CA LYS A 281 14.97 -33.13 22.64
C LYS A 281 14.84 -34.35 21.71
N GLU A 282 14.15 -34.21 20.58
CA GLU A 282 13.88 -35.30 19.64
C GLU A 282 14.61 -35.04 18.32
N ALA A 283 15.04 -36.09 17.64
CA ALA A 283 15.60 -35.95 16.30
C ALA A 283 14.50 -35.56 15.29
N PHE A 284 14.82 -34.70 14.34
CA PHE A 284 13.90 -34.27 13.28
C PHE A 284 14.53 -34.50 11.91
N THR A 285 13.78 -35.08 10.98
CA THR A 285 14.27 -35.31 9.61
C THR A 285 13.68 -34.27 8.68
N ILE A 286 14.53 -33.52 8.00
CA ILE A 286 14.16 -32.63 6.90
C ILE A 286 14.22 -33.45 5.61
N ASN A 287 13.10 -33.54 4.89
CA ASN A 287 13.05 -34.19 3.59
C ASN A 287 13.29 -33.16 2.46
N PRO A 288 13.74 -33.61 1.27
CA PRO A 288 13.76 -32.76 0.09
C PRO A 288 12.42 -32.07 -0.14
N MET A 289 12.48 -30.77 -0.41
CA MET A 289 11.33 -29.90 -0.71
C MET A 289 10.39 -29.60 0.46
N ASP A 290 10.72 -30.04 1.69
CA ASP A 290 9.99 -29.65 2.90
C ASP A 290 10.01 -28.14 3.09
N ARG A 291 8.90 -27.60 3.60
CA ARG A 291 8.77 -26.17 3.89
C ARG A 291 9.39 -25.89 5.24
N ILE A 292 10.54 -25.24 5.26
CA ILE A 292 11.42 -25.12 6.45
C ILE A 292 11.43 -23.73 7.08
N ALA A 293 11.17 -22.69 6.29
CA ALA A 293 11.12 -21.30 6.73
C ALA A 293 10.05 -20.56 5.93
N GLN A 294 9.83 -19.29 6.25
CA GLN A 294 9.00 -18.39 5.46
C GLN A 294 9.71 -17.06 5.26
N LEU A 295 9.47 -16.42 4.12
CA LEU A 295 10.06 -15.13 3.77
C LEU A 295 8.98 -14.04 3.77
N VAL A 296 9.27 -12.92 4.42
CA VAL A 296 8.41 -11.73 4.46
C VAL A 296 9.22 -10.54 3.98
N VAL A 297 8.67 -9.72 3.09
CA VAL A 297 9.29 -8.44 2.69
C VAL A 297 8.76 -7.33 3.58
N VAL A 298 9.65 -6.55 4.18
CA VAL A 298 9.31 -5.48 5.13
C VAL A 298 9.94 -4.14 4.70
N PRO A 299 9.27 -3.02 4.97
CA PRO A 299 9.88 -1.71 4.80
C PRO A 299 10.97 -1.48 5.86
N VAL A 300 12.03 -0.79 5.48
CA VAL A 300 13.12 -0.38 6.39
C VAL A 300 13.39 1.12 6.30
N VAL A 301 13.98 1.67 7.36
CA VAL A 301 14.37 3.08 7.45
C VAL A 301 15.87 3.17 7.70
N GLN A 302 16.58 3.87 6.82
CA GLN A 302 17.97 4.23 7.05
C GLN A 302 18.01 5.52 7.88
N VAL A 303 18.80 5.53 8.97
CA VAL A 303 18.91 6.68 9.88
C VAL A 303 20.28 7.31 9.80
N LYS A 304 20.34 8.63 9.97
CA LYS A 304 21.59 9.35 10.21
C LYS A 304 21.82 9.46 11.71
N LEU A 305 23.00 9.05 12.18
CA LEU A 305 23.38 9.23 13.58
C LEU A 305 23.66 10.71 13.86
N ASN A 306 23.01 11.24 14.90
CA ASN A 306 23.30 12.56 15.47
C ASN A 306 23.97 12.35 16.83
N VAL A 307 25.30 12.47 16.87
CA VAL A 307 26.09 12.28 18.11
C VAL A 307 25.89 13.51 18.99
N VAL A 308 25.48 13.31 20.25
CA VAL A 308 25.28 14.36 21.25
C VAL A 308 26.02 14.00 22.53
N GLU A 309 26.45 14.99 23.31
CA GLU A 309 27.10 14.76 24.61
C GLU A 309 26.09 14.30 25.67
N GLU A 310 24.86 14.83 25.63
CA GLU A 310 23.79 14.49 26.55
C GLU A 310 22.44 14.39 25.82
N PHE A 311 21.58 13.46 26.27
CA PHE A 311 20.17 13.43 25.87
C PHE A 311 19.35 14.39 26.73
N SER A 312 18.29 14.97 26.17
CA SER A 312 17.29 15.67 26.99
C SER A 312 16.66 14.71 28.00
N VAL A 313 16.53 15.15 29.26
CA VAL A 313 15.98 14.34 30.35
C VAL A 313 14.63 13.76 29.95
N SER A 314 14.51 12.43 29.99
CA SER A 314 13.26 11.70 29.77
C SER A 314 12.88 10.93 31.03
N GLY A 315 11.58 10.68 31.24
CA GLY A 315 11.07 9.98 32.43
C GLY A 315 11.47 8.51 32.56
N ARG A 316 12.22 7.94 31.60
CA ARG A 316 12.78 6.58 31.66
C ARG A 316 14.28 6.65 31.41
N GLY A 317 15.09 6.20 32.37
CA GLY A 317 16.56 6.20 32.23
C GLY A 317 17.35 5.69 33.43
N ALA A 318 16.77 5.60 34.62
CA ALA A 318 17.48 5.17 35.83
C ALA A 318 17.30 3.69 36.20
N GLY A 319 16.28 3.01 35.67
CA GLY A 319 16.09 1.57 35.85
C GLY A 319 16.72 0.83 34.69
N GLY A 320 17.75 0.01 34.94
CA GLY A 320 18.38 -0.84 33.93
C GLY A 320 17.41 -1.80 33.24
N PHE A 321 17.93 -2.66 32.37
CA PHE A 321 17.15 -3.68 31.64
C PHE A 321 16.22 -4.45 32.60
N GLY A 322 14.89 -4.33 32.40
CA GLY A 322 13.88 -5.14 33.10
C GLY A 322 12.95 -4.44 34.11
N SER A 323 12.98 -3.12 34.28
CA SER A 323 12.19 -2.43 35.33
C SER A 323 10.71 -2.14 35.01
N THR A 324 10.01 -3.01 34.28
CA THR A 324 8.53 -2.95 34.17
C THR A 324 7.83 -4.30 34.34
N GLY A 325 8.49 -5.31 34.92
CA GLY A 325 7.85 -6.62 35.10
C GLY A 325 8.44 -7.45 36.23
N LYS A 326 8.04 -7.16 37.47
CA LYS A 326 7.90 -8.16 38.55
C LYS A 326 6.79 -7.73 39.50
N SER A 327 5.65 -8.39 39.42
CA SER A 327 4.77 -8.82 40.51
C SER A 327 3.92 -9.95 39.95
#